data_AF-A0A3B8ZGF8-F1
#
_entry.id   AF-A0A3B8ZGF8-F1
#
_cell.length_a   1.000
_cell.length_b   1.000
_cell.length_c   1.000
_cell.angle_alpha   90.00
_cell.angle_beta   90.00
_cell.angle_gamma   90.00
#
_symmetry.space_group_name_H-M   'P 1'
#
loop_
_entity.id
_entity.type
_entity.pdbx_description
1 polymer ?
#
loop_
_entity_poly.entity_id
_entity_poly.type
_entity_poly.pdbx_seq_one_letter_code
_entity_poly.pdbx_strand_id
1 'polypeptide(L)'
;MGASDKSVSREEVLLLTPGLPIVGLLYGPLLATCTSKSATRRTDHPLYWDVTCEFETSREQQRQDPNNPSDNPTTWIPVFKVDSFISKPRVVTTDKSSPTKPIRNSAKQPFEEPLTVNRLLDPFSFTQFENPTQSLDDIMGRNENVNSSSFLGFGARTLLLNLTGAELGYYGGYPAWRCTYQVTYDNETHDVKLLDVGSCYLDGTDQKPYMDKLNQYRIVGNLNGSGAKAADAATLTFKVYDELDFSTFIRQ
;
A
#
# COMPACT_ATOMS: atom_id res chain seq x y z
N MET A 1 -48.51 -41.36 13.98
CA MET A 1 -48.00 -40.36 14.94
C MET A 1 -46.57 -40.03 14.54
N GLY A 2 -46.35 -38.93 13.83
CA GLY A 2 -45.01 -38.45 13.48
C GLY A 2 -44.69 -37.26 14.37
N ALA A 3 -43.69 -37.39 15.23
CA ALA A 3 -43.24 -36.33 16.12
C ALA A 3 -42.62 -35.20 15.28
N SER A 4 -43.23 -34.01 15.32
CA SER A 4 -42.63 -32.79 14.78
C SER A 4 -41.49 -32.38 15.72
N ASP A 5 -40.27 -32.36 15.21
CA ASP A 5 -39.10 -31.87 15.92
C ASP A 5 -39.28 -30.35 16.18
N LYS A 6 -39.48 -29.97 17.45
CA LYS A 6 -39.84 -28.59 17.88
C LYS A 6 -38.62 -27.81 18.39
N SER A 7 -37.44 -28.05 17.85
CA SER A 7 -36.18 -27.46 18.37
C SER A 7 -35.42 -26.58 17.39
N VAL A 8 -35.82 -26.48 16.11
CA VAL A 8 -35.28 -25.46 15.21
C VAL A 8 -35.83 -24.10 15.65
N SER A 9 -34.94 -23.15 15.93
CA SER A 9 -35.39 -21.81 16.32
C SER A 9 -36.28 -21.26 15.21
N ARG A 10 -37.43 -20.65 15.54
CA ARG A 10 -38.36 -20.11 14.52
C ARG A 10 -37.67 -19.12 13.56
N GLU A 11 -36.58 -18.51 14.02
CA GLU A 11 -35.72 -17.63 13.25
C GLU A 11 -34.95 -18.37 12.14
N GLU A 12 -34.36 -19.54 12.40
CA GLU A 12 -33.70 -20.36 11.37
C GLU A 12 -34.67 -20.82 10.27
N VAL A 13 -35.91 -21.17 10.64
CA VAL A 13 -36.96 -21.52 9.67
C VAL A 13 -37.36 -20.31 8.81
N LEU A 14 -37.39 -19.11 9.40
CA LEU A 14 -37.68 -17.87 8.69
C LEU A 14 -36.56 -17.49 7.72
N LEU A 15 -35.31 -17.63 8.12
CA LEU A 15 -34.15 -17.34 7.26
C LEU A 15 -34.04 -18.31 6.08
N LEU A 16 -34.65 -19.50 6.15
CA LEU A 16 -34.69 -20.49 5.06
C LEU A 16 -36.03 -20.48 4.29
N THR A 17 -36.90 -19.50 4.54
CA THR A 17 -38.22 -19.43 3.88
C THR A 17 -38.07 -19.23 2.36
N PRO A 18 -38.69 -20.10 1.54
CA PRO A 18 -38.63 -20.00 0.08
C PRO A 18 -39.08 -18.62 -0.43
N GLY A 19 -38.30 -18.03 -1.34
CA GLY A 19 -38.56 -16.71 -1.92
C GLY A 19 -37.81 -15.55 -1.25
N LEU A 20 -37.19 -15.76 -0.09
CA LEU A 20 -36.29 -14.76 0.51
C LEU A 20 -34.88 -14.82 -0.12
N PRO A 21 -34.17 -13.67 -0.18
CA PRO A 21 -32.78 -13.62 -0.58
C PRO A 21 -31.91 -14.57 0.26
N ILE A 22 -31.02 -15.30 -0.41
CA ILE A 22 -30.06 -16.20 0.24
C ILE A 22 -28.73 -15.46 0.33
N VAL A 23 -28.16 -15.41 1.54
CA VAL A 23 -26.87 -14.75 1.78
C VAL A 23 -25.79 -15.44 0.92
N GLY A 24 -24.98 -14.65 0.23
CA GLY A 24 -23.97 -15.12 -0.72
C GLY A 24 -24.48 -15.46 -2.11
N LEU A 25 -25.79 -15.34 -2.37
CA LEU A 25 -26.37 -15.52 -3.71
C LEU A 25 -26.87 -14.20 -4.30
N LEU A 26 -26.94 -14.18 -5.64
CA LEU A 26 -27.51 -13.07 -6.40
C LEU A 26 -29.02 -13.01 -6.20
N TYR A 27 -29.53 -11.79 -6.05
CA TYR A 27 -30.95 -11.55 -5.89
C TYR A 27 -31.49 -10.58 -6.94
N GLY A 28 -32.51 -11.05 -7.68
CA GLY A 28 -33.29 -10.24 -8.61
C GLY A 28 -32.52 -9.78 -9.87
N PRO A 29 -33.15 -8.92 -10.69
CA PRO A 29 -32.61 -8.44 -11.96
C PRO A 29 -31.46 -7.42 -11.82
N LEU A 30 -31.16 -6.99 -10.60
CA LEU A 30 -30.11 -6.00 -10.29
C LEU A 30 -28.73 -6.65 -10.07
N LEU A 31 -28.62 -7.98 -10.09
CA LEU A 31 -27.38 -8.74 -9.88
C LEU A 31 -26.63 -8.34 -8.60
N ALA A 32 -27.37 -7.99 -7.53
CA ALA A 32 -26.78 -7.63 -6.25
C ALA A 32 -26.62 -8.89 -5.38
N THR A 33 -25.48 -9.02 -4.71
CA THR A 33 -25.23 -10.12 -3.76
C THR A 33 -25.88 -9.75 -2.43
N CYS A 34 -26.71 -10.65 -1.89
CA CYS A 34 -27.22 -10.50 -0.52
C CYS A 34 -26.06 -10.74 0.47
N THR A 35 -25.60 -9.71 1.16
CA THR A 35 -24.43 -9.78 2.06
C THR A 35 -24.82 -10.14 3.48
N SER A 36 -25.98 -9.70 3.92
CA SER A 36 -26.50 -9.99 5.25
C SER A 36 -28.02 -10.12 5.24
N LYS A 37 -28.53 -10.90 6.18
CA LYS A 37 -29.97 -11.05 6.41
C LYS A 37 -30.23 -11.14 7.90
N SER A 38 -31.15 -10.32 8.39
CA SER A 38 -31.61 -10.33 9.77
C SER A 38 -33.13 -10.36 9.83
N ALA A 39 -33.68 -10.98 10.87
CA ALA A 39 -35.12 -11.06 11.08
C ALA A 39 -35.46 -10.53 12.47
N THR A 40 -36.28 -9.48 12.54
CA THR A 40 -36.75 -8.92 13.81
C THR A 40 -38.23 -9.22 13.99
N ARG A 41 -38.59 -9.81 15.13
CA ARG A 41 -39.99 -10.07 15.47
C ARG A 41 -40.67 -8.75 15.86
N ARG A 42 -41.83 -8.47 15.26
CA ARG A 42 -42.62 -7.30 15.60
C ARG A 42 -43.19 -7.40 17.03
N THR A 43 -43.11 -6.29 17.77
CA THR A 43 -43.58 -6.20 19.16
C THR A 43 -45.08 -5.98 19.27
N ASP A 44 -45.67 -5.30 18.28
CA ASP A 44 -47.11 -5.04 18.13
C ASP A 44 -47.86 -6.25 17.53
N HIS A 45 -47.18 -7.02 16.68
CA HIS A 45 -47.77 -8.17 16.00
C HIS A 45 -46.88 -9.42 16.13
N PRO A 46 -47.08 -10.25 17.18
CA PRO A 46 -46.16 -11.34 17.53
C PRO A 46 -46.13 -12.50 16.52
N LEU A 47 -46.99 -12.50 15.50
CA LEU A 47 -46.96 -13.49 14.41
C LEU A 47 -46.18 -13.00 13.18
N TYR A 48 -45.77 -11.73 13.15
CA TYR A 48 -45.10 -11.10 12.03
C TYR A 48 -43.63 -10.86 12.33
N TRP A 49 -42.83 -10.93 11.28
CA TRP A 49 -41.39 -10.72 11.30
C TRP A 49 -41.02 -9.77 10.17
N ASP A 50 -40.20 -8.78 10.49
CA ASP A 50 -39.58 -7.91 9.50
C ASP A 50 -38.21 -8.49 9.15
N VAL A 51 -38.01 -8.83 7.88
CA VAL A 51 -36.74 -9.34 7.38
C VAL A 51 -36.03 -8.21 6.64
N THR A 52 -34.84 -7.84 7.12
CA THR A 52 -33.97 -6.87 6.48
C THR A 52 -32.84 -7.62 5.79
N CYS A 53 -32.65 -7.37 4.50
CA CYS A 53 -31.52 -7.89 3.74
C CYS A 53 -30.65 -6.73 3.26
N GLU A 54 -29.34 -6.84 3.42
CA GLU A 54 -28.40 -5.90 2.84
C GLU A 54 -27.85 -6.46 1.54
N PHE A 55 -27.66 -5.57 0.57
CA PHE A 55 -27.19 -5.93 -0.76
C PHE A 55 -26.00 -5.07 -1.13
N GLU A 56 -24.93 -5.72 -1.61
CA GLU A 56 -23.76 -5.04 -2.14
C GLU A 56 -23.75 -5.20 -3.67
N THR A 57 -23.55 -4.09 -4.37
CA THR A 57 -23.31 -4.07 -5.82
C THR A 57 -21.85 -3.81 -6.17
N SER A 58 -21.03 -3.43 -5.18
CA SER A 58 -19.61 -3.05 -5.28
C SER A 58 -19.28 -1.96 -6.33
N ARG A 59 -20.29 -1.33 -6.94
CA ARG A 59 -20.16 -0.29 -7.98
C ARG A 59 -19.59 1.03 -7.47
N GLU A 60 -19.63 1.29 -6.17
CA GLU A 60 -19.20 2.58 -5.61
C GLU A 60 -17.68 2.75 -5.55
N GLN A 61 -16.90 1.67 -5.60
CA GLN A 61 -15.45 1.71 -5.42
C GLN A 61 -14.65 1.67 -6.73
N GLN A 62 -15.32 1.51 -7.88
CA GLN A 62 -14.68 1.38 -9.19
C GLN A 62 -15.53 2.04 -10.28
N ARG A 63 -14.91 2.39 -11.40
CA ARG A 63 -15.59 2.88 -12.60
C ARG A 63 -15.49 1.85 -13.71
N GLN A 64 -16.57 1.69 -14.47
CA GLN A 64 -16.55 0.90 -15.68
C GLN A 64 -15.68 1.62 -16.73
N ASP A 65 -14.91 0.88 -17.52
CA ASP A 65 -14.21 1.44 -18.68
C ASP A 65 -15.25 1.99 -19.67
N PRO A 66 -15.25 3.31 -19.96
CA PRO A 66 -16.19 3.90 -20.90
C PRO A 66 -16.05 3.34 -22.32
N ASN A 67 -14.88 2.83 -22.68
CA ASN A 67 -14.59 2.30 -24.02
C ASN A 67 -14.92 0.82 -24.17
N ASN A 68 -15.05 0.09 -23.06
CA ASN A 68 -15.37 -1.33 -23.04
C ASN A 68 -16.26 -1.70 -21.85
N PRO A 69 -17.55 -1.34 -21.90
CA PRO A 69 -18.47 -1.61 -20.80
C PRO A 69 -18.68 -3.12 -20.62
N SER A 70 -18.30 -3.63 -19.44
CA SER A 70 -18.43 -5.03 -19.04
C SER A 70 -19.05 -5.16 -17.65
N ASP A 71 -19.90 -6.18 -17.46
CA ASP A 71 -20.49 -6.54 -16.16
C ASP A 71 -19.51 -7.31 -15.25
N ASN A 72 -18.39 -7.78 -15.79
CA ASN A 72 -17.37 -8.49 -15.03
C ASN A 72 -16.50 -7.50 -14.21
N PRO A 73 -16.50 -7.57 -12.86
CA PRO A 73 -15.75 -6.64 -12.02
C PRO A 73 -14.23 -6.74 -12.19
N THR A 74 -13.70 -7.86 -12.69
CA THR A 74 -12.26 -7.99 -12.97
C THR A 74 -11.80 -7.14 -14.16
N THR A 75 -12.71 -6.42 -14.81
CA THR A 75 -12.40 -5.51 -15.92
C THR A 75 -12.57 -4.04 -15.55
N TRP A 76 -13.06 -3.75 -14.35
CA TRP A 76 -13.32 -2.39 -13.89
C TRP A 76 -12.05 -1.67 -13.45
N ILE A 77 -12.04 -0.34 -13.62
CA ILE A 77 -10.91 0.55 -13.30
C ILE A 77 -11.05 1.04 -11.85
N PRO A 78 -9.99 0.90 -11.03
CA PRO A 78 -10.01 1.36 -9.64
C PRO A 78 -10.19 2.87 -9.52
N VAL A 79 -10.89 3.32 -8.48
CA VAL A 79 -10.96 4.75 -8.12
C VAL A 79 -9.90 5.03 -7.05
N PHE A 80 -8.98 5.94 -7.37
CA PHE A 80 -7.96 6.40 -6.44
C PHE A 80 -8.53 7.47 -5.51
N LYS A 81 -8.29 7.29 -4.21
CA LYS A 81 -8.67 8.25 -3.17
C LYS A 81 -7.44 8.65 -2.38
N VAL A 82 -7.18 9.96 -2.28
CA VAL A 82 -6.18 10.49 -1.33
C VAL A 82 -6.76 10.40 0.07
N ASP A 83 -6.12 9.64 0.95
CA ASP A 83 -6.68 9.32 2.27
C ASP A 83 -6.25 10.32 3.34
N SER A 84 -4.99 10.74 3.30
CA SER A 84 -4.40 11.62 4.29
C SER A 84 -3.07 12.18 3.80
N PHE A 85 -2.44 13.00 4.65
CA PHE A 85 -1.06 13.44 4.51
C PHE A 85 -0.29 12.93 5.73
N ILE A 86 0.75 12.13 5.53
CA ILE A 86 1.57 11.59 6.61
C ILE A 86 2.92 12.29 6.65
N SER A 87 3.48 12.50 7.84
CA SER A 87 4.79 13.12 7.99
C SER A 87 5.86 12.06 8.30
N LYS A 88 6.90 11.95 7.47
CA LYS A 88 8.06 11.09 7.68
C LYS A 88 9.30 11.94 7.96
N PRO A 89 10.03 11.72 9.07
CA PRO A 89 11.30 12.40 9.30
C PRO A 89 12.33 11.91 8.27
N ARG A 90 13.05 12.85 7.65
CA ARG A 90 14.20 12.57 6.79
C ARG A 90 15.40 13.38 7.23
N VAL A 91 16.57 12.75 7.19
CA VAL A 91 17.84 13.43 7.37
C VAL A 91 18.09 14.34 6.17
N VAL A 92 18.47 15.58 6.45
CA VAL A 92 18.91 16.56 5.46
C VAL A 92 20.38 16.85 5.67
N THR A 93 21.15 16.69 4.60
CA THR A 93 22.62 16.87 4.59
C THR A 93 23.03 18.14 3.85
N THR A 94 22.07 18.81 3.22
CA THR A 94 22.30 19.93 2.32
C THR A 94 21.39 21.10 2.67
N ASP A 95 22.02 22.26 2.84
CA ASP A 95 21.37 23.56 2.96
C ASP A 95 20.94 24.03 1.57
N LYS A 96 19.64 24.29 1.42
CA LYS A 96 19.00 24.75 0.18
C LYS A 96 19.15 26.26 -0.05
N SER A 97 20.06 26.94 0.64
CA SER A 97 20.46 28.31 0.28
C SER A 97 20.98 28.39 -1.17
N SER A 98 21.07 29.60 -1.72
CA SER A 98 21.63 29.84 -3.05
C SER A 98 22.99 30.53 -2.92
N PRO A 99 24.12 29.88 -3.30
CA PRO A 99 24.24 28.51 -3.81
C PRO A 99 24.06 27.47 -2.71
N THR A 100 23.63 26.26 -3.12
CA THR A 100 23.40 25.11 -2.24
C THR A 100 24.70 24.66 -1.58
N LYS A 101 24.68 24.36 -0.28
CA LYS A 101 25.88 24.06 0.52
C LYS A 101 25.67 22.85 1.43
N PRO A 102 26.72 22.09 1.77
CA PRO A 102 26.63 21.06 2.82
C PRO A 102 26.30 21.68 4.18
N ILE A 103 25.45 21.02 4.97
CA ILE A 103 25.17 21.43 6.35
C ILE A 103 26.37 21.04 7.22
N ARG A 104 27.03 22.04 7.81
CA ARG A 104 28.24 21.87 8.63
C ARG A 104 28.24 22.83 9.81
N ASN A 105 28.95 22.47 10.88
CA ASN A 105 29.23 23.37 11.99
C ASN A 105 30.23 24.48 11.59
N SER A 106 30.50 25.42 12.50
CA SER A 106 31.43 26.54 12.25
C SER A 106 32.88 26.09 11.97
N ALA A 107 33.28 24.89 12.43
CA ALA A 107 34.55 24.26 12.13
C ALA A 107 34.57 23.49 10.79
N LYS A 108 33.49 23.61 9.99
CA LYS A 108 33.28 22.90 8.71
C LYS A 108 33.20 21.38 8.87
N GLN A 109 32.79 20.87 10.02
CA GLN A 109 32.56 19.44 10.24
C GLN A 109 31.07 19.11 10.13
N PRO A 110 30.70 17.87 9.74
CA PRO A 110 29.35 17.37 9.95
C PRO A 110 28.95 17.46 11.43
N PHE A 111 27.66 17.66 11.70
CA PHE A 111 27.14 17.52 13.05
C PHE A 111 27.14 16.05 13.48
N GLU A 112 27.35 15.80 14.79
CA GLU A 112 27.26 14.44 15.34
C GLU A 112 25.84 13.86 15.18
N GLU A 113 24.84 14.69 15.44
CA GLU A 113 23.44 14.38 15.17
C GLU A 113 23.01 15.02 13.84
N PRO A 114 22.44 14.22 12.90
CA PRO A 114 21.97 14.77 11.65
C PRO A 114 20.74 15.66 11.86
N LEU A 115 20.68 16.76 11.11
CA LEU A 115 19.46 17.56 11.06
C LEU A 115 18.35 16.76 10.38
N THR A 116 17.19 16.68 11.02
CA THR A 116 16.01 15.99 10.49
C THR A 116 14.91 16.98 10.18
N VAL A 117 14.21 16.76 9.08
CA VAL A 117 13.03 17.53 8.68
C VAL A 117 11.89 16.56 8.39
N ASN A 118 10.71 16.92 8.86
CA ASN A 118 9.47 16.23 8.58
C ASN A 118 9.03 16.50 7.14
N ARG A 119 8.97 15.45 6.32
CA ARG A 119 8.50 15.48 4.94
C ARG A 119 7.09 14.92 4.89
N LEU A 120 6.18 15.64 4.24
CA LEU A 120 4.84 15.14 3.98
C LEU A 120 4.89 14.12 2.82
N LEU A 121 4.22 12.99 3.00
CA LEU A 121 3.97 11.96 2.02
C LEU A 121 2.47 11.81 1.86
N ASP A 122 2.06 11.43 0.65
CA ASP A 122 0.66 11.40 0.26
C ASP A 122 0.23 9.94 0.04
N PRO A 123 -0.41 9.28 1.02
CA PRO A 123 -1.04 7.99 0.82
C PRO A 123 -2.36 8.11 0.06
N PHE A 124 -2.53 7.25 -0.93
CA PHE A 124 -3.79 7.03 -1.61
C PHE A 124 -4.16 5.55 -1.61
N SER A 125 -5.44 5.26 -1.39
CA SER A 125 -5.98 3.91 -1.42
C SER A 125 -6.86 3.71 -2.66
N PHE A 126 -6.92 2.46 -3.06
CA PHE A 126 -7.88 1.99 -4.05
C PHE A 126 -8.17 0.51 -3.85
N THR A 127 -9.32 0.07 -4.36
CA THR A 127 -9.71 -1.34 -4.40
C THR A 127 -9.68 -1.80 -5.85
N GLN A 128 -9.04 -2.93 -6.13
CA GLN A 128 -9.06 -3.59 -7.44
C GLN A 128 -9.60 -5.02 -7.33
N PHE A 129 -10.44 -5.44 -8.28
CA PHE A 129 -10.93 -6.82 -8.35
C PHE A 129 -10.02 -7.67 -9.24
N GLU A 130 -9.24 -8.56 -8.67
CA GLU A 130 -8.32 -9.41 -9.42
C GLU A 130 -8.98 -10.72 -9.88
N ASN A 131 -8.35 -11.35 -10.88
CA ASN A 131 -8.80 -12.64 -11.41
C ASN A 131 -8.79 -13.70 -10.28
N PRO A 132 -9.89 -14.45 -10.08
CA PRO A 132 -9.98 -15.46 -9.02
C PRO A 132 -8.94 -16.58 -9.14
N THR A 133 -8.34 -16.78 -10.32
CA THR A 133 -7.30 -17.80 -10.54
C THR A 133 -5.89 -17.33 -10.19
N GLN A 134 -5.69 -16.06 -9.83
CA GLN A 134 -4.40 -15.60 -9.32
C GLN A 134 -4.07 -16.28 -8.00
N SER A 135 -2.82 -16.67 -7.83
CA SER A 135 -2.37 -17.24 -6.57
C SER A 135 -2.32 -16.16 -5.49
N LEU A 136 -2.62 -16.54 -4.26
CA LEU A 136 -2.51 -15.61 -3.13
C LEU A 136 -1.06 -15.13 -2.96
N ASP A 137 -0.08 -15.99 -3.22
CA ASP A 137 1.34 -15.64 -3.17
C ASP A 137 1.69 -14.53 -4.17
N ASP A 138 1.18 -14.58 -5.40
CA ASP A 138 1.40 -13.52 -6.40
C ASP A 138 0.75 -12.19 -5.98
N ILE A 139 -0.39 -12.25 -5.28
CA ILE A 139 -1.08 -11.05 -4.76
C ILE A 139 -0.29 -10.48 -3.58
N MET A 140 0.16 -11.32 -2.66
CA MET A 140 0.96 -10.93 -1.49
C MET A 140 2.34 -10.40 -1.90
N GLY A 141 2.94 -10.96 -2.95
CA GLY A 141 4.23 -10.53 -3.49
C GLY A 141 4.25 -9.10 -4.04
N ARG A 142 3.09 -8.44 -4.15
CA ARG A 142 2.98 -7.01 -4.53
C ARG A 142 3.21 -6.07 -3.35
N ASN A 143 3.18 -6.59 -2.12
CA ASN A 143 3.37 -5.79 -0.92
C ASN A 143 4.81 -5.27 -0.82
N GLU A 144 5.00 -4.09 -0.24
CA GLU A 144 6.32 -3.46 -0.02
C GLU A 144 7.19 -3.30 -1.29
N ASN A 145 6.55 -3.08 -2.44
CA ASN A 145 7.24 -2.85 -3.71
C ASN A 145 7.08 -1.40 -4.19
N VAL A 146 8.09 -0.91 -4.90
CA VAL A 146 8.05 0.39 -5.57
C VAL A 146 7.89 0.26 -7.08
N ASN A 147 7.32 1.29 -7.72
CA ASN A 147 7.14 1.28 -9.16
C ASN A 147 8.49 1.26 -9.91
N SER A 148 8.70 0.25 -10.77
CA SER A 148 9.94 0.09 -11.54
C SER A 148 10.11 1.16 -12.64
N SER A 149 9.01 1.70 -13.14
CA SER A 149 8.96 2.67 -14.25
C SER A 149 7.97 3.80 -13.94
N SER A 150 7.90 4.81 -14.82
CA SER A 150 6.93 5.89 -14.68
C SER A 150 5.49 5.35 -14.76
N PHE A 151 4.66 5.67 -13.77
CA PHE A 151 3.28 5.17 -13.68
C PHE A 151 2.32 6.33 -13.39
N LEU A 152 1.31 6.54 -14.24
CA LEU A 152 0.32 7.62 -14.12
C LEU A 152 0.92 9.03 -13.91
N GLY A 153 2.06 9.31 -14.56
CA GLY A 153 2.79 10.58 -14.44
C GLY A 153 3.73 10.68 -13.23
N PHE A 154 3.75 9.68 -12.34
CA PHE A 154 4.71 9.57 -11.26
C PHE A 154 5.99 8.88 -11.71
N GLY A 155 7.15 9.45 -11.39
CA GLY A 155 8.46 8.89 -11.76
C GLY A 155 8.74 7.54 -11.11
N ALA A 156 9.71 6.79 -11.63
CA ALA A 156 10.12 5.51 -11.05
C ALA A 156 10.53 5.64 -9.57
N ARG A 157 10.21 4.63 -8.76
CA ARG A 157 10.50 4.51 -7.32
C ARG A 157 9.88 5.58 -6.40
N THR A 158 8.93 6.36 -6.92
CA THR A 158 8.22 7.40 -6.13
C THR A 158 6.97 6.87 -5.45
N LEU A 159 6.44 5.73 -5.90
CA LEU A 159 5.24 5.11 -5.38
C LEU A 159 5.61 3.83 -4.64
N LEU A 160 5.23 3.72 -3.36
CA LEU A 160 5.37 2.51 -2.56
C LEU A 160 4.00 1.86 -2.38
N LEU A 161 3.80 0.67 -2.94
CA LEU A 161 2.57 -0.10 -2.86
C LEU A 161 2.58 -1.01 -1.64
N ASN A 162 1.49 -0.99 -0.88
CA ASN A 162 1.20 -1.94 0.19
C ASN A 162 -0.17 -2.56 -0.05
N LEU A 163 -0.26 -3.87 0.15
CA LEU A 163 -1.53 -4.60 0.15
C LEU A 163 -2.10 -4.56 1.56
N THR A 164 -3.25 -3.91 1.74
CA THR A 164 -3.89 -3.77 3.06
C THR A 164 -4.99 -4.80 3.30
N GLY A 165 -5.50 -5.42 2.24
CA GLY A 165 -6.46 -6.53 2.34
C GLY A 165 -6.62 -7.28 1.03
N ALA A 166 -6.95 -8.57 1.13
CA ALA A 166 -7.31 -9.43 0.00
C ALA A 166 -8.40 -10.42 0.42
N GLU A 167 -9.50 -10.45 -0.32
CA GLU A 167 -10.66 -11.32 -0.03
C GLU A 167 -11.18 -11.98 -1.31
N LEU A 168 -11.24 -13.31 -1.35
CA LEU A 168 -11.84 -14.05 -2.46
C LEU A 168 -13.34 -14.22 -2.21
N GLY A 169 -14.17 -13.74 -3.13
CA GLY A 169 -15.63 -13.78 -2.99
C GLY A 169 -16.37 -13.67 -4.32
N TYR A 170 -17.69 -13.49 -4.24
CA TYR A 170 -18.57 -13.29 -5.40
C TYR A 170 -19.06 -11.84 -5.43
N TYR A 171 -18.65 -11.12 -6.48
CA TYR A 171 -18.95 -9.69 -6.67
C TYR A 171 -19.69 -9.52 -7.99
N GLY A 172 -20.89 -8.94 -7.96
CA GLY A 172 -21.73 -8.82 -9.16
C GLY A 172 -22.03 -10.15 -9.86
N GLY A 173 -21.95 -11.27 -9.13
CA GLY A 173 -22.16 -12.62 -9.68
C GLY A 173 -20.92 -13.31 -10.22
N TYR A 174 -19.77 -12.66 -10.19
CA TYR A 174 -18.50 -13.20 -10.67
C TYR A 174 -17.56 -13.49 -9.50
N PRO A 175 -16.87 -14.64 -9.50
CA PRO A 175 -15.80 -14.89 -8.53
C PRO A 175 -14.64 -13.93 -8.82
N ALA A 176 -14.14 -13.23 -7.80
CA ALA A 176 -13.00 -12.34 -7.91
C ALA A 176 -12.30 -12.15 -6.56
N TRP A 177 -11.02 -11.82 -6.60
CA TRP A 177 -10.28 -11.32 -5.44
C TRP A 177 -10.54 -9.82 -5.28
N ARG A 178 -11.04 -9.38 -4.14
CA ARG A 178 -11.10 -7.96 -3.77
C ARG A 178 -9.80 -7.59 -3.06
N CYS A 179 -8.93 -6.85 -3.73
CA CYS A 179 -7.65 -6.40 -3.19
C CYS A 179 -7.72 -4.91 -2.87
N THR A 180 -7.44 -4.56 -1.61
CA THR A 180 -7.30 -3.17 -1.16
C THR A 180 -5.83 -2.83 -1.12
N TYR A 181 -5.47 -1.76 -1.82
CA TYR A 181 -4.11 -1.26 -1.92
C TYR A 181 -4.01 0.11 -1.27
N GLN A 182 -2.84 0.38 -0.68
CA GLN A 182 -2.43 1.70 -0.27
C GLN A 182 -1.10 2.01 -0.93
N VAL A 183 -1.04 3.10 -1.68
CA VAL A 183 0.19 3.58 -2.30
C VAL A 183 0.60 4.86 -1.60
N THR A 184 1.86 4.92 -1.17
CA THR A 184 2.44 6.13 -0.58
C THR A 184 3.31 6.82 -1.61
N TYR A 185 3.00 8.07 -1.94
CA TYR A 185 3.85 8.90 -2.81
C TYR A 185 4.93 9.65 -2.03
N ASP A 186 6.15 9.59 -2.56
CA ASP A 186 7.27 10.44 -2.19
C ASP A 186 7.80 11.15 -3.45
N ASN A 187 7.92 12.48 -3.40
CA ASN A 187 8.31 13.28 -4.55
C ASN A 187 9.79 13.14 -4.97
N GLU A 188 10.64 12.57 -4.10
CA GLU A 188 12.00 12.20 -4.45
C GLU A 188 12.05 10.73 -4.89
N THR A 189 12.22 9.82 -3.93
CA THR A 189 12.11 8.37 -4.08
C THR A 189 11.96 7.75 -2.69
N HIS A 190 11.50 6.51 -2.62
CA HIS A 190 11.53 5.72 -1.37
C HIS A 190 12.91 5.19 -0.99
N ASP A 191 13.97 5.65 -1.66
CA ASP A 191 15.34 5.24 -1.37
C ASP A 191 15.88 5.89 -0.10
N VAL A 192 16.83 5.20 0.51
CA VAL A 192 17.57 5.69 1.67
C VAL A 192 18.86 6.34 1.19
N LYS A 193 19.04 7.62 1.52
CA LYS A 193 20.24 8.39 1.21
C LYS A 193 21.06 8.57 2.47
N LEU A 194 22.32 8.17 2.45
CA LEU A 194 23.26 8.28 3.59
C LEU A 194 24.57 8.93 3.14
N LEU A 195 25.23 9.63 4.07
CA LEU A 195 26.58 10.14 3.83
C LEU A 195 27.58 8.99 3.85
N ASP A 196 28.50 9.00 2.89
CA ASP A 196 29.62 8.08 2.81
C ASP A 196 30.72 8.52 3.77
N VAL A 197 30.65 8.00 4.99
CA VAL A 197 31.63 8.27 6.05
C VAL A 197 32.04 6.96 6.72
N GLY A 198 33.30 6.89 7.15
CA GLY A 198 33.82 5.65 7.72
C GLY A 198 35.07 5.86 8.55
N SER A 199 35.38 4.86 9.38
CA SER A 199 36.60 4.84 10.20
C SER A 199 37.83 4.30 9.44
N CYS A 200 37.61 3.85 8.21
CA CYS A 200 38.63 3.39 7.27
C CYS A 200 38.36 3.99 5.87
N TYR A 201 39.37 3.98 5.03
CA TYR A 201 39.29 4.33 3.61
C TYR A 201 40.10 3.34 2.78
N LEU A 202 39.84 3.28 1.48
CA LEU A 202 40.59 2.49 0.51
C LEU A 202 41.71 3.34 -0.11
N ASP A 203 42.92 2.81 -0.10
CA ASP A 203 44.06 3.31 -0.86
C ASP A 203 44.46 2.22 -1.86
N GLY A 204 43.94 2.33 -3.08
CA GLY A 204 43.90 1.20 -4.01
C GLY A 204 42.95 0.11 -3.49
N THR A 205 43.47 -1.11 -3.31
CA THR A 205 42.72 -2.24 -2.72
C THR A 205 42.88 -2.34 -1.20
N ASP A 206 43.81 -1.58 -0.62
CA ASP A 206 44.15 -1.72 0.79
C ASP A 206 43.24 -0.85 1.66
N GLN A 207 42.60 -1.48 2.65
CA GLN A 207 41.81 -0.76 3.65
C GLN A 207 42.73 -0.19 4.73
N LYS A 208 42.79 1.14 4.81
CA LYS A 208 43.62 1.88 5.78
C LYS A 208 42.76 2.61 6.80
N PRO A 209 43.23 2.77 8.06
CA PRO A 209 42.52 3.53 9.08
C PRO A 209 42.44 5.01 8.73
N TYR A 210 41.30 5.63 8.96
CA TYR A 210 41.16 7.07 8.90
C TYR A 210 41.68 7.66 10.21
N MET A 211 42.86 8.28 10.18
CA MET A 211 43.53 8.80 11.36
C MET A 211 43.32 10.31 11.51
N ASP A 212 43.40 10.81 12.73
CA ASP A 212 43.43 12.23 13.03
C ASP A 212 44.71 12.90 12.50
N LYS A 213 44.78 14.24 12.61
CA LYS A 213 45.92 15.00 12.08
C LYS A 213 47.27 14.64 12.70
N LEU A 214 47.26 14.11 13.93
CA LEU A 214 48.46 13.68 14.65
C LEU A 214 48.80 12.20 14.42
N ASN A 215 47.97 11.47 13.67
CA ASN A 215 48.11 10.03 13.42
C ASN A 215 48.13 9.19 14.71
N GLN A 216 47.37 9.60 15.73
CA GLN A 216 47.29 8.98 17.04
C GLN A 216 45.98 8.21 17.24
N TYR A 217 44.88 8.76 16.75
CA TYR A 217 43.55 8.19 16.96
C TYR A 217 42.83 7.95 15.64
N ARG A 218 42.07 6.85 15.58
CA ARG A 218 41.15 6.60 14.48
C ARG A 218 39.92 7.48 14.64
N ILE A 219 39.52 8.12 13.55
CA ILE A 219 38.37 9.02 13.48
C ILE A 219 37.43 8.57 12.36
N VAL A 220 36.22 9.13 12.32
CA VAL A 220 35.33 9.00 11.17
C VAL A 220 35.66 10.10 10.17
N GLY A 221 35.96 9.71 8.94
CA GLY A 221 36.32 10.63 7.85
C GLY A 221 35.37 10.54 6.67
N ASN A 222 35.43 11.57 5.80
CA ASN A 222 34.61 11.67 4.61
C ASN A 222 35.17 10.80 3.48
N LEU A 223 34.29 10.09 2.79
CA LEU A 223 34.62 9.22 1.68
C LEU A 223 33.99 9.71 0.36
N ASN A 224 34.57 9.29 -0.76
CA ASN A 224 34.24 9.82 -2.10
C ASN A 224 33.17 9.02 -2.88
N GLY A 225 32.50 8.05 -2.25
CA GLY A 225 31.55 7.14 -2.92
C GLY A 225 32.20 5.90 -3.53
N SER A 226 33.54 5.85 -3.58
CA SER A 226 34.33 4.68 -4.00
C SER A 226 35.30 4.23 -2.90
N GLY A 227 35.12 4.72 -1.67
CA GLY A 227 35.91 4.37 -0.50
C GLY A 227 37.20 5.15 -0.29
N ALA A 228 37.63 6.02 -1.21
CA ALA A 228 38.81 6.88 -1.00
C ALA A 228 38.45 8.14 -0.19
N LYS A 229 39.46 8.78 0.40
CA LYS A 229 39.27 10.03 1.17
C LYS A 229 38.70 11.15 0.29
N ALA A 230 37.84 11.97 0.88
CA ALA A 230 37.28 13.16 0.24
C ALA A 230 37.30 14.38 1.16
N ALA A 231 37.24 15.58 0.57
CA ALA A 231 37.01 16.81 1.33
C ALA A 231 35.57 16.84 1.88
N ASP A 232 34.61 16.51 1.02
CA ASP A 232 33.19 16.37 1.34
C ASP A 232 32.75 14.92 1.16
N ALA A 233 31.92 14.41 2.08
CA ALA A 233 31.38 13.06 1.97
C ALA A 233 30.42 12.97 0.78
N ALA A 234 30.58 11.92 -0.03
CA ALA A 234 29.58 11.57 -1.04
C ALA A 234 28.26 11.17 -0.37
N THR A 235 27.16 11.19 -1.12
CA THR A 235 25.88 10.62 -0.67
C THR A 235 25.62 9.34 -1.44
N LEU A 236 25.51 8.22 -0.72
CA LEU A 236 25.14 6.92 -1.28
C LEU A 236 23.63 6.75 -1.21
N THR A 237 23.06 6.16 -2.26
CA THR A 237 21.63 5.85 -2.36
C THR A 237 21.44 4.34 -2.31
N PHE A 238 20.63 3.87 -1.36
CA PHE A 238 20.32 2.48 -1.14
C PHE A 238 18.87 2.21 -1.51
N LYS A 239 18.67 1.27 -2.44
CA LYS A 239 17.35 0.76 -2.80
C LYS A 239 16.94 -0.28 -1.76
N VAL A 240 16.04 0.11 -0.87
CA VAL A 240 15.57 -0.75 0.25
C VAL A 240 14.30 -1.54 -0.08
N TYR A 241 13.62 -1.18 -1.16
CA TYR A 241 12.43 -1.86 -1.67
C TYR A 241 12.69 -2.42 -3.07
N ASP A 242 12.12 -3.59 -3.30
CA ASP A 242 12.07 -4.25 -4.60
C ASP A 242 11.20 -3.47 -5.59
N GLU A 243 11.47 -3.70 -6.87
CA GLU A 243 10.81 -3.00 -7.97
C GLU A 243 9.76 -3.90 -8.62
N LEU A 244 8.57 -3.35 -8.84
CA LEU A 244 7.49 -4.02 -9.55
C LEU A 244 6.93 -3.09 -10.62
N ASP A 245 6.65 -3.65 -11.80
CA ASP A 245 5.98 -2.89 -12.86
C ASP A 245 4.49 -2.80 -12.58
N PHE A 246 4.07 -1.65 -12.05
CA PHE A 246 2.67 -1.40 -11.69
C PHE A 246 1.74 -1.46 -12.89
N SER A 247 2.23 -1.21 -14.11
CA SER A 247 1.41 -1.27 -15.33
C SER A 247 0.97 -2.69 -15.69
N THR A 248 1.64 -3.72 -15.15
CA THR A 248 1.31 -5.11 -15.46
C THR A 248 0.06 -5.62 -14.75
N PHE A 249 -0.37 -4.94 -13.68
CA PHE A 249 -1.55 -5.38 -12.91
C PHE A 249 -2.48 -4.25 -12.50
N ILE A 250 -2.01 -3.02 -12.19
CA ILE A 250 -2.91 -1.93 -11.84
C ILE A 250 -3.61 -1.43 -13.10
N ARG A 251 -4.94 -1.53 -13.12
CA ARG A 251 -5.77 -1.15 -14.27
C ARG A 251 -5.92 0.38 -14.37
N GLN A 252 -6.00 0.87 -15.62
CA GLN A 252 -6.01 2.28 -16.00
C GLN A 252 -7.25 2.60 -16.84
#